data_AF-A0A925W3X0-F1
#
_entry.id   AF-A0A925W3X0-F1
#
_cell.length_a   1.000
_cell.length_b   1.000
_cell.length_c   1.000
_cell.angle_alpha   90.00
_cell.angle_beta   90.00
_cell.angle_gamma   90.00
#
_symmetry.space_group_name_H-M   'P 1'
#
loop_
_entity.id
_entity.type
_entity.pdbx_description
1 polymer ?
#
loop_
_entity_poly.entity_id
_entity_poly.type
_entity_poly.pdbx_seq_one_letter_code
_entity_poly.pdbx_strand_id
1 'polypeptide(L)' 'MNLRTGFLAFVEHTGVRASGSAGLRAGMALFCAAEELGYDTGWVRVRHLENYRRCRSWPRSGSTPNASA' A
#
# COMPACT_ATOMS: atom_id res chain seq x y z
N MET A 1 10.71 25.01 18.24
CA MET A 1 9.91 23.77 18.33
C MET A 1 10.12 23.03 17.02
N ASN A 2 10.88 21.94 17.00
CA ASN A 2 11.21 21.24 15.74
C ASN A 2 10.08 20.27 15.40
N LEU A 3 9.55 20.34 14.18
CA LEU A 3 8.49 19.45 13.70
C LEU A 3 9.14 18.18 13.18
N ARG A 4 8.71 17.02 13.69
CA ARG A 4 9.15 15.71 13.19
C ARG A 4 8.17 15.20 12.15
N THR A 5 8.69 14.75 11.02
CA THR A 5 7.89 14.21 9.91
C THR A 5 8.11 12.71 9.80
N GLY A 6 7.01 11.98 9.67
CA GLY A 6 7.05 10.53 9.52
C GLY A 6 5.96 10.03 8.58
N PHE A 7 6.11 8.81 8.10
CA PHE A 7 5.20 8.20 7.14
C PHE A 7 4.79 6.79 7.53
N LEU A 8 3.58 6.40 7.12
CA LEU A 8 3.06 5.05 7.24
C LEU A 8 2.97 4.40 5.85
N ALA A 9 3.72 3.32 5.65
CA ALA A 9 3.73 2.57 4.40
C ALA A 9 2.95 1.25 4.52
N PHE A 10 2.21 0.93 3.46
CA PHE A 10 1.58 -0.36 3.26
C PHE A 10 2.40 -1.14 2.25
N VAL A 11 3.12 -2.15 2.72
CA VAL A 11 3.95 -3.01 1.86
C VAL A 11 3.17 -4.27 1.55
N GLU A 12 2.92 -4.51 0.26
CA GLU A 12 2.28 -5.73 -0.19
C GLU A 12 3.25 -6.91 0.00
N HIS A 13 2.80 -7.94 0.73
CA HIS A 13 3.54 -9.19 0.89
C HIS A 13 2.96 -10.35 0.08
N THR A 14 1.90 -10.12 -0.70
CA THR A 14 1.35 -11.12 -1.63
C THR A 14 2.22 -11.25 -2.88
N GLY A 15 2.20 -12.41 -3.54
CA GLY A 15 2.99 -12.64 -4.77
C GLY A 15 4.48 -12.95 -4.57
N VAL A 16 4.89 -13.48 -3.43
CA VAL A 16 6.26 -13.96 -3.19
C VAL A 16 6.62 -15.04 -4.23
N ARG A 17 7.69 -14.84 -4.97
CA ARG A 17 8.29 -15.82 -5.89
C ARG A 17 9.63 -16.29 -5.34
N ALA A 18 10.22 -17.32 -5.95
CA ALA A 18 11.59 -17.74 -5.62
C ALA A 18 12.61 -16.58 -5.73
N SER A 19 12.34 -15.59 -6.59
CA SER A 19 13.13 -14.36 -6.74
C SER A 19 12.83 -13.26 -5.70
N GLY A 20 12.07 -13.57 -4.65
CA GLY A 20 11.70 -12.65 -3.57
C GLY A 20 10.33 -11.99 -3.77
N SER A 21 10.06 -10.95 -2.98
CA SER A 21 8.81 -10.19 -3.05
C SER A 21 9.02 -8.79 -3.64
N ALA A 22 8.16 -8.42 -4.59
CA ALA A 22 8.22 -7.11 -5.24
C ALA A 22 7.90 -5.98 -4.27
N GLY A 23 6.92 -6.19 -3.38
CA GLY A 23 6.55 -5.20 -2.36
C GLY A 23 7.68 -4.92 -1.37
N LEU A 24 8.42 -5.95 -0.91
CA LEU A 24 9.58 -5.70 -0.04
C LEU A 24 10.65 -4.84 -0.73
N ARG A 25 10.97 -5.12 -1.99
CA ARG A 25 11.94 -4.29 -2.75
C ARG A 25 11.46 -2.85 -2.88
N ALA A 26 10.18 -2.65 -3.22
CA ALA A 26 9.60 -1.30 -3.30
C ALA A 26 9.58 -0.60 -1.93
N GLY A 27 9.29 -1.34 -0.85
CA GLY A 27 9.34 -0.85 0.52
C GLY A 27 10.74 -0.39 0.90
N MET A 28 11.78 -1.18 0.63
CA MET A 28 13.16 -0.78 0.91
C MET A 28 13.55 0.50 0.15
N ALA A 29 13.21 0.59 -1.15
CA ALA A 29 13.49 1.77 -1.95
C ALA A 29 12.80 3.04 -1.40
N LEU A 30 11.56 2.90 -0.89
CA LEU A 30 10.84 4.01 -0.25
C LEU A 30 11.55 4.51 1.02
N PHE A 31 12.05 3.60 1.86
CA PHE A 31 12.75 3.99 3.09
C PHE A 31 14.08 4.68 2.79
N CYS A 32 14.87 4.17 1.83
CA CYS A 32 16.08 4.86 1.39
C CYS A 32 15.79 6.28 0.89
N ALA A 33 14.76 6.45 0.05
CA ALA A 33 14.37 7.78 -0.43
C ALA A 33 13.86 8.69 0.71
N ALA A 34 13.16 8.13 1.70
CA ALA A 34 12.67 8.91 2.84
C ALA A 34 13.81 9.38 3.75
N GLU A 35 14.86 8.58 3.90
CA GLU A 35 16.09 8.99 4.61
C GLU A 35 16.77 10.16 3.89
N GLU A 36 16.93 10.09 2.57
CA GLU A 36 17.49 11.18 1.77
C GLU A 36 16.66 12.48 1.85
N LEU A 37 15.34 12.34 2.00
CA LEU A 37 14.40 13.47 2.16
C LEU A 37 14.34 14.02 3.59
N GLY A 38 15.02 13.40 4.56
CA GLY A 38 15.06 13.86 5.95
C GLY A 38 13.82 13.52 6.77
N TYR A 39 13.08 12.45 6.44
CA TYR A 39 12.03 11.94 7.31
C TYR A 39 12.63 11.35 8.59
N ASP A 40 12.02 11.67 9.74
CA ASP A 40 12.48 11.20 11.04
C ASP A 40 12.16 9.74 11.31
N THR A 41 11.04 9.24 10.78
CA THR A 41 10.54 7.90 11.10
C THR A 41 9.62 7.36 10.01
N GLY A 42 9.77 6.08 9.68
CA GLY A 42 8.83 5.34 8.85
C GLY A 42 8.28 4.12 9.57
N TRP A 43 6.97 3.88 9.45
CA TRP A 43 6.32 2.66 9.95
C TRP A 43 5.82 1.82 8.79
N VAL A 44 5.96 0.50 8.91
CA VAL A 44 5.40 -0.47 7.96
C VAL A 44 4.20 -1.15 8.60
N ARG A 45 3.04 -1.05 7.96
CA ARG A 45 1.90 -1.87 8.31
C ARG A 45 1.90 -3.15 7.48
N VAL A 46 2.13 -4.27 8.14
CA VAL A 46 2.00 -5.60 7.56
C VAL A 46 0.53 -6.04 7.64
N ARG A 47 0.00 -6.56 6.53
CA ARG A 47 -1.23 -7.34 6.50
C ARG A 47 -0.89 -8.74 6.01
N HIS A 48 -1.18 -9.75 6.81
CA HIS A 48 -0.95 -11.13 6.41
C HIS A 48 -2.04 -11.57 5.44
N LEU A 49 -1.63 -12.04 4.25
CA LEU A 49 -2.47 -12.77 3.28
C LEU A 49 -3.72 -12.04 2.74
N GLU A 50 -3.83 -10.72 2.92
CA GLU A 50 -4.90 -9.93 2.31
C GLU A 50 -4.43 -9.29 1.01
N ASN A 51 -5.15 -9.58 -0.08
CA ASN A 51 -5.02 -8.83 -1.31
C ASN A 51 -5.43 -7.37 -1.07
N TYR A 52 -4.53 -6.42 -1.35
CA TYR A 52 -4.91 -5.01 -1.40
C TYR A 52 -5.82 -4.80 -2.60
N ARG A 53 -7.13 -5.00 -2.41
CA ARG A 53 -8.11 -4.53 -3.39
C ARG A 53 -8.07 -3.01 -3.35
N ARG A 54 -7.38 -2.43 -4.34
CA ARG A 54 -7.49 -1.03 -4.75
C ARG A 54 -8.96 -0.63 -4.58
N CYS A 55 -9.22 0.45 -3.86
CA CYS A 55 -10.54 1.08 -3.76
C CYS A 55 -10.93 1.71 -5.13
N ARG A 56 -10.95 0.90 -6.19
CA ARG A 56 -11.27 1.30 -7.56
C ARG A 56 -12.39 0.44 -8.17
N SER A 57 -12.92 -0.53 -7.41
CA SER A 57 -14.00 -1.42 -7.86
C SER A 57 -15.16 -1.56 -6.85
N TRP A 58 -15.26 -0.67 -5.86
CA TRP A 58 -16.50 -0.58 -5.08
C TRP A 58 -17.62 -0.09 -6.03
N PRO A 59 -18.75 -0.81 -6.15
CA PRO A 59 -19.83 -0.35 -7.02
C PRO A 59 -20.32 1.00 -6.48
N ARG A 60 -20.24 2.05 -7.31
CA ARG A 60 -21.03 3.26 -7.07
C ARG A 60 -22.48 2.79 -7.02
N SER A 61 -23.09 2.82 -5.84
CA SER A 61 -24.51 2.57 -5.66
C SER A 61 -25.28 3.47 -6.64
N GLY A 62 -25.87 2.88 -7.69
CA GLY A 62 -26.54 3.67 -8.71
C GLY A 62 -27.05 2.93 -9.94
N SER A 63 -26.59 1.72 -10.25
CA SER A 63 -27.20 0.92 -11.32
C SER A 63 -28.14 -0.12 -10.72
N THR A 64 -29.40 0.26 -10.57
CA THR A 64 -30.52 -0.69 -10.46
C THR A 64 -30.48 -1.66 -11.64
N PRO A 65 -30.65 -2.98 -11.44
CA PRO A 65 -30.91 -3.87 -12.56
C PRO A 65 -32.34 -3.57 -13.02
N ASN A 66 -32.47 -2.83 -14.13
CA ASN A 66 -33.72 -2.73 -14.85
C ASN A 66 -34.08 -4.15 -15.35
N ALA A 67 -35.13 -4.68 -14.76
CA ALA A 67 -35.89 -5.80 -15.26
C ALA A 67 -36.57 -5.42 -16.58
N SER A 68 -36.22 -6.06 -17.69
CA SER A 68 -37.09 -6.21 -18.86
C SER A 68 -36.57 -7.31 -19.79
N ALA A 69 -37.44 -8.32 -19.96
CA ALA A 69 -37.65 -9.21 -21.11
C ALA A 69 -36.45 -9.93 -21.76
#